data_AF-A0AAE2YMZ8-F1
#
_entry.id   AF-A0AAE2YMZ8-F1
#
_cell.length_a   1.000
_cell.length_b   1.000
_cell.length_c   1.000
_cell.angle_alpha   90.00
_cell.angle_beta   90.00
_cell.angle_gamma   90.00
#
_symmetry.space_group_name_H-M   'P 1'
#
loop_
_entity.id
_entity.type
_entity.pdbx_description
1 polymer ?
#
loop_
_entity_poly.entity_id
_entity_poly.type
_entity_poly.pdbx_seq_one_letter_code
_entity_poly.pdbx_strand_id
1 'polypeptide(L)'
;MDNQALNARCVELFQNANVKLRMWNARMFWQVGDLFNVPTDKLTQPKVDLCELEVMLSTAALTDSQCAAELDKKEPGRAAFIQRQVREGMRPLLRPASH
;
A
#
# COMPACT_ATOMS: atom_id res chain seq x y z
N MET A 1 -13.95 -2.82 6.39
CA MET A 1 -13.79 -1.57 5.62
C MET A 1 -14.30 -1.79 4.20
N ASP A 2 -14.77 -0.75 3.53
CA ASP A 2 -15.06 -0.81 2.09
C ASP A 2 -13.75 -0.83 1.29
N ASN A 3 -13.59 -1.82 0.42
CA ASN A 3 -12.39 -1.99 -0.41
C ASN A 3 -12.19 -0.83 -1.38
N GLN A 4 -13.28 -0.21 -1.87
CA GLN A 4 -13.18 0.91 -2.78
C GLN A 4 -12.65 2.16 -2.06
N ALA A 5 -13.20 2.48 -0.89
CA ALA A 5 -12.69 3.56 -0.04
C ALA A 5 -11.22 3.34 0.38
N LEU A 6 -10.85 2.11 0.74
CA LEU A 6 -9.48 1.77 1.12
C LEU A 6 -8.51 1.91 -0.06
N ASN A 7 -8.90 1.45 -1.25
CA ASN A 7 -8.09 1.65 -2.45
C ASN A 7 -7.92 3.14 -2.78
N ALA A 8 -8.98 3.96 -2.67
CA ALA A 8 -8.88 5.40 -2.88
C ALA A 8 -7.85 6.05 -1.93
N ARG A 9 -7.87 5.65 -0.66
CA ARG A 9 -6.86 6.07 0.33
C ARG A 9 -5.44 5.62 -0.07
N CYS A 10 -5.26 4.38 -0.52
CA CYS A 10 -3.96 3.91 -1.00
C CYS A 10 -3.47 4.75 -2.19
N VAL A 11 -4.35 5.09 -3.13
CA VAL A 11 -4.01 5.94 -4.28
C VAL A 11 -3.61 7.34 -3.82
N GLU A 12 -4.32 7.93 -2.86
CA GLU A 12 -3.99 9.22 -2.25
C GLU A 12 -2.61 9.19 -1.58
N LEU A 13 -2.38 8.20 -0.70
CA LEU A 13 -1.10 8.02 -0.03
C LEU A 13 0.04 7.81 -1.02
N PHE A 14 -0.20 7.09 -2.12
CA PHE A 14 0.78 6.88 -3.17
C PHE A 14 1.21 8.18 -3.87
N GLN A 15 0.36 9.22 -3.84
CA GLN A 15 0.71 10.55 -4.35
C GLN A 15 1.52 11.41 -3.38
N ASN A 16 1.65 10.99 -2.11
CA ASN A 16 2.40 11.73 -1.09
C ASN A 16 3.88 11.89 -1.47
N ALA A 17 4.45 13.06 -1.21
CA ALA A 17 5.83 13.38 -1.55
C ALA A 17 6.83 12.39 -0.93
N ASN A 18 6.64 11.99 0.33
CA ASN A 18 7.52 11.04 1.02
C ASN A 18 7.44 9.63 0.40
N VAL A 19 6.26 9.25 -0.09
CA VAL A 19 6.08 7.97 -0.79
C VAL A 19 6.73 8.01 -2.17
N LYS A 20 6.61 9.12 -2.90
CA LYS A 20 7.27 9.31 -4.21
C LYS A 20 8.79 9.20 -4.12
N LEU A 21 9.41 9.66 -3.02
CA LEU A 21 10.85 9.49 -2.76
C LEU A 21 11.29 8.03 -2.68
N ARG A 22 10.37 7.09 -2.43
CA ARG A 22 10.66 5.65 -2.43
C ARG A 22 10.79 5.05 -3.83
N MET A 23 10.43 5.79 -4.87
CA MET A 23 10.49 5.37 -6.27
C MET A 23 9.78 4.03 -6.56
N TRP A 24 8.76 3.67 -5.78
CA TRP A 24 7.97 2.48 -6.04
C TRP A 24 7.08 2.69 -7.27
N ASN A 25 7.02 1.69 -8.14
CA ASN A 25 6.19 1.76 -9.34
C ASN A 25 4.78 1.24 -9.06
N ALA A 26 3.75 1.94 -9.54
CA ALA A 26 2.36 1.54 -9.36
C ALA A 26 2.05 0.11 -9.87
N ARG A 27 2.76 -0.36 -10.90
CA ARG A 27 2.66 -1.74 -11.43
C ARG A 27 2.95 -2.82 -10.38
N MET A 28 3.69 -2.48 -9.32
CA MET A 28 3.99 -3.38 -8.21
C MET A 28 2.77 -3.68 -7.35
N PHE A 29 1.78 -2.78 -7.31
CA PHE A 29 0.62 -2.88 -6.40
C PHE A 29 -0.72 -2.93 -7.12
N TRP A 30 -0.82 -2.42 -8.36
CA TRP A 30 -2.06 -2.41 -9.15
C TRP A 30 -1.91 -3.12 -10.50
N GLN A 31 -3.03 -3.61 -11.02
CA GLN A 31 -3.20 -4.06 -12.40
C GLN A 31 -3.36 -2.84 -13.30
N VAL A 32 -2.38 -2.59 -14.16
CA VAL A 32 -2.29 -1.36 -14.96
C VAL A 32 -1.88 -1.63 -16.43
N GLY A 33 -1.82 -2.92 -16.82
CA GLY A 33 -1.42 -3.34 -18.17
C GLY A 33 -0.05 -2.79 -18.58
N ASP A 34 0.05 -2.37 -19.85
CA ASP A 34 1.27 -1.86 -20.49
C ASP A 34 1.51 -0.35 -20.30
N LEU A 35 0.72 0.33 -19.46
CA LEU A 35 0.81 1.78 -19.24
C LEU A 35 2.12 2.13 -18.52
N PHE A 36 3.02 2.85 -19.21
CA PHE A 36 4.32 3.29 -18.64
C PHE A 36 4.16 4.41 -17.61
N ASN A 37 3.26 5.35 -17.89
CA ASN A 37 2.86 6.40 -16.95
C ASN A 37 1.39 6.15 -16.57
N VAL A 38 1.15 5.57 -15.40
CA VAL A 38 -0.19 5.17 -14.97
C VAL A 38 -0.85 6.35 -14.28
N PRO A 39 -1.95 6.90 -14.82
CA PRO A 39 -2.69 7.95 -14.14
C PRO A 39 -3.48 7.37 -12.95
N THR A 40 -3.74 8.19 -11.93
CA THR A 40 -4.33 7.75 -10.66
C THR A 40 -5.71 7.13 -10.81
N ASP A 41 -6.50 7.57 -11.79
CA ASP A 41 -7.83 7.03 -12.13
C ASP A 41 -7.79 5.58 -12.63
N LYS A 42 -6.61 5.08 -13.04
CA LYS A 42 -6.42 3.69 -13.48
C LYS A 42 -5.97 2.74 -12.37
N LEU A 43 -5.73 3.26 -11.17
CA LEU A 43 -5.32 2.45 -10.01
C LEU A 43 -6.55 1.88 -9.28
N THR A 44 -7.35 1.07 -9.98
CA THR A 44 -8.64 0.55 -9.47
C THR A 44 -8.56 -0.89 -8.97
N GLN A 45 -7.67 -1.70 -9.54
CA GLN A 45 -7.56 -3.13 -9.24
C GLN A 45 -6.23 -3.46 -8.54
N PRO A 46 -6.21 -3.61 -7.22
CA PRO A 46 -5.00 -3.98 -6.48
C PRO A 46 -4.59 -5.44 -6.75
N LYS A 47 -3.29 -5.68 -6.87
CA LYS A 47 -2.65 -7.01 -6.95
C LYS A 47 -2.31 -7.58 -5.57
N VAL A 48 -2.21 -6.70 -4.59
CA VAL A 48 -1.76 -6.99 -3.24
C VAL A 48 -2.89 -6.75 -2.25
N ASP A 49 -2.75 -7.30 -1.05
CA ASP A 49 -3.67 -7.02 0.04
C ASP A 49 -3.72 -5.50 0.30
N LEU A 50 -4.94 -4.95 0.26
CA LEU A 50 -5.17 -3.51 0.39
C LEU A 50 -4.81 -3.00 1.79
N CYS A 51 -5.06 -3.78 2.84
CA CYS A 51 -4.72 -3.39 4.21
C CYS A 51 -3.20 -3.32 4.38
N GLU A 52 -2.46 -4.30 3.86
CA GLU A 52 -0.99 -4.28 3.89
C GLU A 52 -0.40 -3.15 3.06
N LEU A 53 -0.97 -2.90 1.89
CA LEU A 53 -0.58 -1.75 1.05
C LEU A 53 -0.81 -0.44 1.79
N GLU A 54 -1.96 -0.28 2.46
CA GLU A 54 -2.27 0.94 3.23
C GLU A 54 -1.28 1.15 4.38
N VAL A 55 -0.93 0.08 5.13
CA VAL A 55 0.08 0.15 6.19
C VAL A 55 1.43 0.58 5.63
N MET A 56 1.85 -0.04 4.52
CA MET A 56 3.12 0.28 3.86
C MET A 56 3.17 1.74 3.40
N LEU A 57 2.13 2.20 2.70
CA LEU A 57 2.05 3.56 2.17
C LEU A 57 1.92 4.60 3.28
N SER A 58 1.12 4.33 4.32
CA SER A 58 0.99 5.24 5.48
C SER A 58 2.32 5.40 6.22
N THR A 59 3.04 4.29 6.40
CA THR A 59 4.37 4.32 7.02
C THR A 59 5.35 5.16 6.20
N ALA A 60 5.36 4.97 4.87
CA ALA A 60 6.21 5.76 3.99
C ALA A 60 5.81 7.24 3.92
N ALA A 61 4.52 7.53 4.04
CA ALA A 61 3.98 8.88 4.09
C ALA A 61 4.17 9.58 5.46
N LEU A 62 4.64 8.86 6.48
CA LEU A 62 4.77 9.32 7.87
C LEU A 62 3.42 9.71 8.50
N THR A 63 2.38 8.92 8.22
CA THR A 63 1.02 9.07 8.76
C THR A 63 0.58 7.76 9.42
N ASP A 64 -0.39 7.87 10.32
CA ASP A 64 -1.02 6.71 10.93
C ASP A 64 -1.77 5.87 9.90
N SER A 65 -1.71 4.55 10.08
CA SER A 65 -2.41 3.56 9.26
C SER A 65 -3.79 3.27 9.85
N GLN A 66 -4.79 3.20 8.98
CA GLN A 66 -6.15 2.78 9.35
C GLN A 66 -6.25 1.25 9.49
N CYS A 67 -5.39 0.51 8.79
CA CYS A 67 -5.45 -0.94 8.72
C CYS A 67 -4.55 -1.67 9.72
N ALA A 68 -3.54 -1.01 10.30
CA ALA A 68 -2.54 -1.66 11.16
C ALA A 68 -3.16 -2.45 12.33
N ALA A 69 -4.10 -1.84 13.05
CA ALA A 69 -4.75 -2.50 14.19
C ALA A 69 -5.62 -3.70 13.79
N GLU A 70 -6.28 -3.64 12.63
CA GLU A 70 -7.07 -4.77 12.12
C GLU A 70 -6.16 -5.88 11.58
N LEU A 71 -5.09 -5.51 10.90
CA LEU A 71 -4.09 -6.42 10.35
C LEU A 71 -3.41 -7.22 11.48
N ASP A 72 -3.01 -6.56 12.57
CA ASP A 72 -2.40 -7.23 13.71
C ASP A 72 -3.39 -8.13 14.49
N LYS A 73 -4.70 -7.83 14.46
CA LYS A 73 -5.72 -8.75 15.02
C LYS A 73 -5.81 -10.04 14.21
N LYS A 74 -5.67 -9.97 12.88
CA LYS A 74 -5.70 -11.13 11.99
C LYS A 74 -4.40 -11.91 12.02
N GLU A 75 -3.27 -11.20 12.04
CA GLU A 75 -1.93 -11.77 12.03
C GLU A 75 -0.99 -10.92 12.91
N PRO A 76 -0.81 -11.31 14.18
CA PRO A 76 -0.03 -10.54 15.13
C PRO A 76 1.40 -10.27 14.65
N GLY A 77 1.78 -8.98 14.62
CA GLY A 77 3.12 -8.54 14.25
C GLY A 77 3.30 -8.28 12.75
N ARG A 78 2.28 -8.54 11.92
CA ARG A 78 2.34 -8.31 10.48
C ARG A 78 2.44 -6.82 10.15
N ALA A 79 1.69 -5.96 10.84
CA ALA A 79 1.77 -4.51 10.61
C ALA A 79 3.13 -3.97 11.05
N ALA A 80 3.62 -4.39 12.23
CA ALA A 80 4.92 -4.00 12.75
C ALA A 80 6.08 -4.43 11.82
N PHE A 81 6.00 -5.62 11.22
CA PHE A 81 6.97 -6.11 10.23
C PHE A 81 7.01 -5.21 8.99
N ILE A 82 5.85 -4.89 8.40
CA ILE A 82 5.75 -4.00 7.23
C ILE A 82 6.34 -2.62 7.57
N GLN A 83 5.92 -2.06 8.71
CA GLN A 83 6.38 -0.75 9.17
C GLN A 83 7.89 -0.70 9.33
N ARG A 84 8.48 -1.73 9.95
CA ARG A 84 9.93 -1.83 10.14
C ARG A 84 10.68 -1.84 8.82
N GLN A 85 10.28 -2.70 7.88
CA GLN A 85 10.95 -2.76 6.57
C GLN A 85 10.89 -1.42 5.83
N VAL A 86 9.74 -0.76 5.83
CA VAL A 86 9.60 0.56 5.19
C VAL A 86 10.53 1.58 5.84
N ARG A 87 10.63 1.61 7.17
CA ARG A 87 11.54 2.52 7.89
C ARG A 87 13.00 2.26 7.57
N GLU A 88 13.38 1.00 7.38
CA GLU A 88 14.73 0.57 6.95
C GLU A 88 14.99 0.84 5.44
N GLY A 89 14.03 1.42 4.72
CA GLY A 89 14.16 1.74 3.29
C GLY A 89 13.85 0.58 2.35
N MET A 90 13.40 -0.55 2.89
CA MET A 90 13.07 -1.75 2.13
C MET A 90 11.62 -1.72 1.67
N ARG A 91 11.35 -2.41 0.55
CA ARG A 91 9.98 -2.69 0.10
C ARG A 91 9.52 -4.02 0.70
N PRO A 92 8.54 -4.02 1.63
CA PRO A 92 8.05 -5.26 2.21
C PRO A 92 7.36 -6.14 1.17
N LEU A 93 7.46 -7.46 1.40
CA LEU A 93 6.70 -8.43 0.63
C LEU A 93 5.26 -8.42 1.10
N LEU A 94 4.38 -7.81 0.29
CA LEU A 94 2.94 -7.79 0.53
C LEU A 94 2.31 -9.10 0.04
N ARG A 95 1.25 -9.54 0.72
CA ARG A 95 0.43 -10.67 0.27
C ARG A 95 -0.34 -10.32 -1.01
N PRO A 96 -0.66 -11.32 -1.84
CA PRO A 96 -1.55 -11.11 -2.98
C PRO A 96 -2.96 -10.70 -2.51
N ALA A 97 -3.68 -9.96 -3.33
CA ALA A 97 -5.09 -9.67 -3.08
C ALA A 97 -5.87 -10.99 -2.97
N SER A 98 -6.68 -11.15 -1.92
CA SER A 98 -7.61 -12.26 -1.82
C SER A 98 -8.74 -12.04 -2.84
N HIS A 99 -8.77 -12.90 -3.86
CA HIS A 99 -9.87 -12.97 -4.84
C HIS A 99 -11.13 -13.58 -4.22
#